data_AF-A0A2A5M9G2-F1
#
_entry.id   AF-A0A2A5M9G2-F1
#
_cell.length_a   1.000
_cell.length_b   1.000
_cell.length_c   1.000
_cell.angle_alpha   90.00
_cell.angle_beta   90.00
_cell.angle_gamma   90.00
#
_symmetry.space_group_name_H-M   'P 1'
#
loop_
_entity.id
_entity.type
_entity.pdbx_description
1 polymer ?
#
loop_
_entity_poly.entity_id
_entity_poly.type
_entity_poly.pdbx_seq_one_letter_code
_entity_poly.pdbx_strand_id
1 'polypeptide(L)' 'AYGAWGLKKNYGKEYEGIIRSTFVIDESGKIAQIYSNIRVKDHALKVLESL' A
#
# COMPACT_ATOMS: atom_id res chain seq x y z
N ALA A 1 1.14 12.35 5.62
CA ALA A 1 1.12 11.72 4.28
C ALA A 1 1.19 10.20 4.44
N TYR A 2 0.48 9.42 3.62
CA TYR A 2 0.27 7.97 3.79
C TYR A 2 1.48 7.06 3.50
N GLY A 3 2.69 7.60 3.29
CA GLY A 3 3.87 6.80 2.91
C GLY A 3 3.73 6.08 1.54
N ALA A 4 2.76 6.48 0.71
CA ALA A 4 2.51 5.90 -0.61
C ALA A 4 3.47 6.44 -1.69
N TRP A 5 4.40 7.33 -1.34
CA TRP A 5 5.42 7.90 -2.22
C TRP A 5 6.79 7.72 -1.57
N GLY A 6 7.79 7.32 -2.35
CA GLY A 6 9.14 7.19 -1.84
C GLY A 6 10.15 6.80 -2.91
N LEU A 7 11.41 6.72 -2.50
CA LEU A 7 12.53 6.34 -3.36
C LEU A 7 12.43 4.86 -3.75
N LYS A 8 12.62 4.61 -5.05
CA LYS A 8 12.73 3.28 -5.64
C LYS A 8 14.06 3.17 -6.37
N LYS A 9 14.65 1.98 -6.31
CA LYS A 9 15.85 1.64 -7.07
C LYS A 9 15.52 0.54 -8.06
N ASN A 10 15.69 0.80 -9.35
CA ASN A 10 15.66 -0.23 -10.39
C ASN A 10 16.81 0.01 -11.36
N TYR A 11 17.49 -1.08 -11.72
CA TYR A 11 18.61 -1.06 -12.67
C TYR A 11 19.68 -0.01 -12.31
N GLY A 12 20.02 0.12 -11.03
CA GLY A 12 21.02 1.07 -10.53
C GLY A 12 20.60 2.54 -10.55
N LYS A 13 19.38 2.87 -10.99
CA LYS A 13 18.83 4.24 -10.97
C LYS A 13 17.84 4.39 -9.83
N GLU A 14 17.94 5.54 -9.15
CA GLU A 14 17.01 5.95 -8.09
C GLU A 14 16.01 6.96 -8.65
N TYR A 15 14.74 6.74 -8.35
CA TYR A 15 13.64 7.61 -8.76
C TYR A 15 12.55 7.56 -7.69
N GLU A 16 11.88 8.68 -7.50
CA GLU A 16 10.70 8.70 -6.65
C GLU A 16 9.48 8.17 -7.40
N GLY A 17 8.60 7.49 -6.67
CA GLY A 17 7.32 7.10 -7.25
C GLY A 17 6.38 6.43 -6.27
N ILE A 18 5.22 6.06 -6.80
CA ILE A 18 4.13 5.48 -6.02
C ILE A 18 4.50 4.08 -5.53
N ILE A 19 4.48 3.87 -4.22
CA ILE A 19 4.57 2.55 -3.60
C ILE A 19 3.16 1.94 -3.61
N ARG A 20 3.03 0.72 -4.14
CA ARG A 20 1.74 0.02 -4.18
C ARG A 20 1.31 -0.26 -2.74
N SER A 21 0.24 0.41 -2.32
CA SER A 21 -0.29 0.32 -0.98
C SER A 21 -1.82 0.29 -0.98
N THR A 22 -2.41 -0.30 0.04
CA THR A 22 -3.86 -0.29 0.30
C THR A 22 -4.09 0.12 1.76
N PHE A 23 -5.07 0.99 1.98
CA PHE A 23 -5.44 1.49 3.30
C PHE A 23 -6.91 1.16 3.53
N VAL A 24 -7.21 0.50 4.64
CA VAL A 24 -8.59 0.29 5.10
C VAL A 24 -8.90 1.39 6.10
N ILE A 25 -9.96 2.15 5.85
CA ILE A 25 -10.38 3.29 6.66
C ILE A 25 -11.73 2.95 7.27
N ASP A 26 -11.84 3.04 8.60
CA ASP A 26 -13.07 2.76 9.33
C ASP A 26 -14.09 3.92 9.23
N GLU A 27 -15.28 3.72 9.78
CA GLU A 27 -16.37 4.71 9.80
C GLU A 27 -15.99 6.00 10.54
N SER A 28 -14.99 5.94 11.43
CA SER A 28 -14.47 7.09 12.17
C SER A 28 -13.39 7.85 11.39
N GLY A 29 -13.08 7.42 10.16
CA GLY A 29 -12.02 8.00 9.33
C GLY A 29 -10.60 7.63 9.78
N LYS A 30 -10.44 6.64 10.67
CA LYS A 30 -9.13 6.16 11.11
C LYS A 30 -8.66 5.00 10.23
N ILE A 31 -7.35 4.89 10.07
CA ILE A 31 -6.74 3.78 9.34
C ILE A 31 -6.83 2.53 10.23
N ALA A 32 -7.63 1.55 9.82
CA ALA A 32 -7.76 0.27 10.50
C ALA A 32 -6.65 -0.71 10.08
N GLN A 33 -6.25 -0.69 8.79
CA GLN A 33 -5.16 -1.52 8.28
C GLN A 33 -4.37 -0.87 7.15
N ILE A 34 -3.10 -1.25 7.04
CA ILE A 34 -2.16 -0.79 6.02
C ILE A 34 -1.49 -1.99 5.36
N TYR A 35 -1.55 -2.02 4.03
CA TYR A 35 -0.81 -2.94 3.19
C TYR A 35 0.16 -2.14 2.34
N SER A 36 1.44 -2.49 2.36
CA SER A 36 2.47 -1.85 1.52
C SER A 36 3.37 -2.90 0.86
N ASN A 37 3.93 -2.56 -0.31
CA ASN A 37 4.80 -3.46 -1.08
C ASN A 37 4.18 -4.84 -1.38
N ILE A 38 2.87 -4.87 -1.63
CA ILE A 38 2.10 -6.10 -1.82
C ILE A 38 2.21 -6.67 -3.23
N ARG A 39 2.02 -7.99 -3.34
CA ARG A 39 1.78 -8.68 -4.61
C ARG A 39 0.29 -8.60 -4.95
N VAL A 40 -0.03 -8.42 -6.22
CA VAL A 40 -1.42 -8.23 -6.68
C VAL A 40 -2.26 -9.50 -6.53
N LYS A 41 -1.65 -10.67 -6.76
CA LYS A 41 -2.35 -11.95 -6.71
C LYS A 41 -2.98 -12.16 -5.33
N ASP A 42 -4.28 -12.46 -5.31
CA ASP A 42 -5.10 -12.73 -4.13
C ASP A 42 -5.19 -11.57 -3.12
N HIS A 43 -4.68 -10.38 -3.45
CA HIS A 43 -4.67 -9.23 -2.53
C HIS A 43 -6.07 -8.76 -2.15
N ALA A 44 -6.99 -8.75 -3.11
CA ALA A 44 -8.37 -8.35 -2.86
C ALA A 44 -9.07 -9.26 -1.82
N LEU A 45 -8.78 -10.57 -1.85
CA LEU A 45 -9.31 -11.52 -0.87
C LEU A 45 -8.75 -11.24 0.52
N LYS A 46 -7.44 -10.98 0.64
CA LYS A 46 -6.81 -10.60 1.91
C LYS A 46 -7.38 -9.31 2.49
N VAL A 47 -7.65 -8.33 1.64
CA VAL A 47 -8.30 -7.08 2.07
C VAL A 47 -9.71 -7.38 2.56
N LEU A 48 -10.48 -8.21 1.84
CA LEU A 48 -11.83 -8.59 2.24
C LEU A 48 -11.86 -9.33 3.59
N GLU A 49 -10.89 -10.21 3.87
CA GLU A 49 -10.74 -10.89 5.17
C GLU A 49 -10.44 -9.94 6.33
N SER A 50 -10.00 -8.71 6.04
CA SER A 50 -9.65 -7.70 7.03
C SER A 50 -10.71 -6.61 7.27
N LEU A 51 -11.83 -6.68 6.55
CA LEU A 51 -13.00 -5.83 6.75
C LEU A 51 -13.87 -6.39 7.89
#